data_AF-Q6DT73-F1
#
_entry.id   AF-Q6DT73-F1
#
_cell.length_a   1.000
_cell.length_b   1.000
_cell.length_c   1.000
_cell.angle_alpha   90.00
_cell.angle_beta   90.00
_cell.angle_gamma   90.00
#
_symmetry.space_group_name_H-M   'P 1'
#
loop_
_entity.id
_entity.type
_entity.pdbx_description
1 polymer ?
#
loop_
_entity_poly.entity_id
_entity_poly.type
_entity_poly.pdbx_seq_one_letter_code
_entity_poly.pdbx_strand_id
1 'polypeptide(L)'
;SEDMCCTPKLADAGSCKLGEVMISADPNDPEWPKRIPTFFKRSEEEVKMYPEAVIIKKTGWYTVYFMTCDPELDGTTIRGRTVWKNRGGYLQGDKAPLMKFYASMLLAYVVLGLLWFPQVAQYWKDGIQLHSHISLVIVFTMGELAFLYFDFAYLDSAGTSPMEVTVWAITLSSMRKALSRL
;
A
#
# COMPACT_ATOMS: atom_id res chain seq x y z
N SER A 1 -3.06 -21.49 -17.80
CA SER A 1 -4.01 -21.00 -16.77
C SER A 1 -5.40 -21.60 -16.93
N GLU A 2 -5.50 -22.89 -17.28
CA GLU A 2 -6.76 -23.54 -17.68
C GLU A 2 -7.49 -24.24 -16.50
N ASP A 3 -6.92 -24.25 -15.30
CA ASP A 3 -7.43 -25.08 -14.19
C ASP A 3 -8.43 -24.38 -13.26
N MET A 4 -8.78 -23.12 -13.51
CA MET A 4 -9.72 -22.35 -12.66
C MET A 4 -11.10 -22.15 -13.31
N CYS A 5 -11.27 -22.49 -14.58
CA CYS A 5 -12.53 -22.34 -15.29
C CYS A 5 -13.30 -23.67 -15.33
N CYS A 6 -14.63 -23.61 -15.19
CA CYS A 6 -15.46 -24.79 -15.25
C CYS A 6 -15.46 -25.37 -16.67
N THR A 7 -14.87 -26.56 -16.80
CA THR A 7 -14.92 -27.32 -18.05
C THR A 7 -16.29 -27.99 -18.23
N PRO A 8 -16.69 -28.31 -19.47
CA PRO A 8 -17.96 -29.01 -19.76
C PRO A 8 -18.14 -30.29 -18.93
N LYS A 9 -17.07 -31.06 -18.74
CA LYS A 9 -17.10 -32.31 -17.95
C LYS A 9 -17.51 -32.09 -16.48
N LEU A 10 -17.13 -30.96 -15.88
CA LEU A 10 -17.51 -30.62 -14.51
C LEU A 10 -18.91 -29.99 -14.41
N ALA A 11 -19.34 -29.31 -15.48
CA ALA A 11 -20.71 -28.80 -15.57
C ALA A 11 -21.72 -29.95 -15.70
N ASP A 12 -21.39 -30.96 -16.51
CA ASP A 12 -22.21 -32.17 -16.67
C ASP A 12 -22.32 -32.99 -15.37
N ALA A 13 -21.29 -32.93 -14.52
CA ALA A 13 -21.30 -33.51 -13.17
C ALA A 13 -22.06 -32.65 -12.13
N GLY A 14 -22.72 -31.56 -12.55
CA GLY A 14 -23.52 -30.68 -11.70
C GLY A 14 -22.73 -29.84 -10.70
N SER A 15 -21.39 -29.80 -10.81
CA SER A 15 -20.52 -29.18 -9.81
C SER A 15 -20.33 -27.67 -10.02
N CYS A 16 -20.51 -27.17 -11.25
CA CYS A 16 -20.41 -25.74 -11.57
C CYS A 16 -21.16 -25.42 -12.88
N LYS A 17 -21.41 -24.14 -13.18
CA LYS A 17 -22.00 -23.71 -14.44
C LYS A 17 -20.92 -23.48 -15.48
N LEU A 18 -21.19 -23.91 -16.71
CA LEU A 18 -20.25 -23.82 -17.83
C LEU A 18 -19.87 -22.36 -18.10
N GLY A 19 -18.57 -22.07 -18.23
CA GLY A 19 -18.05 -20.72 -18.41
C GLY A 19 -17.90 -19.89 -17.12
N GLU A 20 -18.18 -20.44 -15.94
CA GLU A 20 -17.90 -19.78 -14.65
C GLU A 20 -16.58 -20.23 -14.02
N VAL A 21 -16.01 -19.39 -13.15
CA VAL A 21 -14.82 -19.71 -12.35
C VAL A 21 -15.19 -20.70 -11.24
N MET A 22 -14.41 -21.77 -11.11
CA MET A 22 -14.53 -22.73 -10.01
C MET A 22 -14.08 -22.09 -8.71
N ILE A 23 -14.99 -22.07 -7.73
CA ILE A 23 -14.73 -21.52 -6.41
C ILE A 23 -15.10 -22.55 -5.37
N SER A 24 -14.14 -22.86 -4.50
CA SER A 24 -14.42 -23.58 -3.25
C SER A 24 -14.84 -22.56 -2.20
N ALA A 25 -16.13 -22.57 -1.83
CA ALA A 25 -16.59 -21.81 -0.68
C ALA A 25 -16.04 -22.43 0.60
N ASP A 26 -15.63 -21.59 1.56
CA ASP A 26 -15.19 -22.08 2.87
C ASP A 26 -16.42 -22.50 3.68
N PRO A 27 -16.45 -23.71 4.28
CA PRO A 27 -17.57 -24.15 5.10
C PRO A 27 -17.87 -23.24 6.30
N ASN A 28 -16.90 -22.45 6.77
CA ASN A 28 -17.07 -21.49 7.86
C ASN A 28 -17.51 -20.08 7.39
N ASP A 29 -17.46 -19.79 6.08
CA ASP A 29 -17.84 -18.50 5.52
C ASP A 29 -18.38 -18.67 4.08
N PRO A 30 -19.65 -19.12 3.93
CA PRO A 30 -20.21 -19.48 2.63
C PRO A 30 -20.41 -18.29 1.69
N GLU A 31 -20.36 -17.05 2.20
CA GLU A 31 -20.41 -15.83 1.38
C GLU A 31 -19.07 -15.52 0.68
N TRP A 32 -17.99 -16.15 1.12
CA TRP A 32 -16.65 -15.94 0.57
C TRP A 32 -16.11 -17.20 -0.12
N PRO A 33 -15.37 -17.04 -1.24
CA PRO A 33 -15.02 -15.77 -1.89
C PRO A 33 -16.13 -15.23 -2.80
N LYS A 34 -16.26 -13.89 -2.86
CA LYS A 34 -17.29 -13.21 -3.65
C LYS A 34 -17.01 -13.29 -5.15
N ARG A 35 -18.06 -13.60 -5.91
CA ARG A 35 -18.08 -13.58 -7.38
C ARG A 35 -18.81 -12.35 -7.88
N ILE A 36 -18.20 -11.64 -8.83
CA ILE A 36 -18.86 -10.55 -9.53
C ILE A 36 -18.77 -10.84 -11.03
N PRO A 37 -19.78 -11.52 -11.61
CA PRO A 37 -19.77 -11.88 -13.01
C PRO A 37 -20.12 -10.69 -13.91
N THR A 38 -19.49 -10.62 -15.08
CA THR A 38 -19.81 -9.67 -16.14
C THR A 38 -19.97 -10.42 -17.44
N PHE A 39 -21.06 -10.17 -18.15
CA PHE A 39 -21.38 -10.84 -19.41
C PHE A 39 -21.41 -9.83 -20.56
N PHE A 40 -20.87 -10.24 -21.71
CA PHE A 40 -20.97 -9.48 -22.95
C PHE A 40 -22.37 -9.62 -23.55
N LYS A 41 -22.95 -8.49 -23.94
CA LYS A 41 -24.14 -8.52 -24.79
C LYS A 41 -23.68 -8.79 -26.22
N ARG A 42 -24.44 -9.61 -26.94
CA ARG A 42 -24.15 -10.12 -28.30
C ARG A 42 -23.79 -9.05 -29.35
N SER A 43 -24.02 -7.76 -29.09
CA SER A 43 -23.78 -6.65 -30.02
C SER A 43 -22.79 -5.59 -29.52
N GLU A 44 -22.18 -5.78 -28.34
CA GLU A 44 -21.31 -4.76 -27.72
C GLU A 44 -19.87 -5.30 -27.62
N GLU A 45 -18.91 -4.54 -28.17
CA GLU A 45 -17.47 -4.87 -28.09
C GLU A 45 -16.87 -4.50 -26.72
N GLU A 46 -17.56 -3.64 -25.95
CA GLU A 46 -17.12 -3.20 -24.63
C GLU A 46 -18.22 -3.42 -23.58
N VAL A 47 -17.85 -3.99 -22.44
CA VAL A 47 -18.72 -4.12 -21.26
C VAL A 47 -18.12 -3.32 -20.11
N LYS A 48 -18.95 -2.48 -19.49
CA LYS A 48 -18.57 -1.76 -18.27
C LYS A 48 -19.11 -2.50 -17.06
N MET A 49 -18.20 -2.90 -16.17
CA MET A 49 -18.54 -3.40 -14.85
C MET A 49 -19.02 -2.23 -13.98
N TYR A 50 -20.16 -2.38 -13.31
CA TYR A 50 -20.61 -1.39 -12.34
C TYR A 50 -19.71 -1.44 -11.09
N PRO A 51 -19.37 -0.28 -10.50
CA PRO A 51 -18.54 -0.23 -9.30
C PRO A 51 -19.31 -0.85 -8.12
N GLU A 52 -18.93 -2.07 -7.72
CA GLU A 52 -19.49 -2.74 -6.56
C GLU A 52 -18.54 -2.65 -5.36
N ALA A 53 -19.05 -2.14 -4.24
CA ALA A 53 -18.28 -2.01 -3.01
C ALA A 53 -18.40 -3.30 -2.17
N VAL A 54 -17.30 -4.04 -2.04
CA VAL A 54 -17.24 -5.21 -1.17
C VAL A 54 -16.68 -4.83 0.20
N ILE A 55 -17.51 -4.94 1.25
CA ILE A 55 -17.08 -4.67 2.62
C ILE A 55 -16.45 -5.93 3.22
N ILE A 56 -15.17 -5.82 3.56
CA ILE A 56 -14.41 -6.88 4.22
C ILE A 56 -14.55 -6.73 5.74
N LYS A 57 -15.08 -7.76 6.41
CA LYS A 57 -15.30 -7.76 7.87
C LYS A 57 -14.15 -8.42 8.66
N LYS A 58 -13.42 -9.34 8.05
CA LYS A 58 -12.33 -10.10 8.67
C LYS A 58 -10.99 -9.55 8.19
N THR A 59 -10.03 -9.38 9.10
CA THR A 59 -8.68 -8.94 8.74
C THR A 59 -7.91 -10.11 8.11
N GLY A 60 -7.30 -9.89 6.96
CA GLY A 60 -6.53 -10.91 6.25
C GLY A 60 -5.92 -10.40 4.97
N TRP A 61 -5.16 -11.27 4.30
CA TRP A 61 -4.68 -11.03 2.94
C TRP A 61 -5.77 -11.44 1.95
N TYR A 62 -6.11 -10.55 1.04
CA TYR A 62 -7.14 -10.78 0.03
C TYR A 62 -6.52 -10.60 -1.36
N THR A 63 -6.75 -11.57 -2.23
CA THR A 63 -6.33 -11.53 -3.63
C THR A 63 -7.55 -11.42 -4.51
N VAL A 64 -7.50 -10.50 -5.47
CA VAL A 64 -8.54 -10.36 -6.51
C VAL A 64 -7.99 -10.91 -7.81
N TYR A 65 -8.74 -11.82 -8.42
CA TYR A 65 -8.43 -12.41 -9.71
C TYR A 65 -9.38 -11.86 -10.77
N PHE A 66 -8.83 -11.48 -11.92
CA PHE A 66 -9.59 -11.18 -13.12
C PHE A 66 -9.39 -12.35 -14.09
N MET A 67 -10.48 -13.04 -14.42
CA MET A 67 -10.44 -14.26 -15.22
C MET A 67 -11.52 -14.22 -16.29
N THR A 68 -11.18 -14.72 -17.47
CA THR A 68 -12.08 -14.90 -18.61
C THR A 68 -12.14 -16.39 -18.91
N CYS A 69 -13.31 -16.99 -18.73
CA CYS A 69 -13.52 -18.43 -18.87
C CYS A 69 -14.20 -18.83 -20.19
N ASP A 70 -14.48 -17.86 -21.05
CA ASP A 70 -15.08 -18.10 -22.35
C ASP A 70 -13.98 -18.12 -23.42
N PRO A 71 -13.78 -19.24 -24.15
CA PRO A 71 -12.76 -19.33 -25.19
C PRO A 71 -13.03 -18.38 -26.37
N GLU A 72 -14.26 -17.93 -26.60
CA GLU A 72 -14.58 -16.95 -27.65
C GLU A 72 -14.05 -15.55 -27.30
N LEU A 73 -13.72 -15.31 -26.03
CA LEU A 73 -13.19 -14.05 -25.51
C LEU A 73 -11.69 -14.11 -25.22
N ASP A 74 -10.99 -15.12 -25.78
CA ASP A 74 -9.54 -15.23 -25.68
C ASP A 74 -8.87 -14.03 -26.38
N GLY A 75 -8.02 -13.30 -25.65
CA GLY A 75 -7.42 -12.04 -26.11
C GLY A 75 -8.15 -10.75 -25.70
N THR A 76 -9.20 -10.82 -24.87
CA THR A 76 -9.86 -9.62 -24.33
C THR A 76 -8.95 -8.83 -23.39
N THR A 77 -8.92 -7.50 -23.56
CA THR A 77 -8.14 -6.60 -22.71
C THR A 77 -9.00 -6.02 -21.60
N ILE A 78 -8.75 -6.42 -20.35
CA ILE A 78 -9.43 -5.86 -19.18
C ILE A 78 -8.76 -4.54 -18.80
N ARG A 79 -9.50 -3.42 -18.90
CA ARG A 79 -9.07 -2.10 -18.42
C ARG A 79 -9.95 -1.66 -17.26
N GLY A 80 -9.32 -1.38 -16.13
CA GLY A 80 -10.03 -0.92 -14.94
C GLY A 80 -9.10 -0.38 -13.87
N ARG A 81 -9.70 0.19 -12.83
CA ARG A 81 -9.00 0.63 -11.61
C ARG A 81 -9.69 0.00 -10.42
N THR A 82 -8.96 -0.77 -9.63
CA THR A 82 -9.42 -1.23 -8.32
C THR A 82 -8.97 -0.24 -7.26
N VAL A 83 -9.85 0.06 -6.30
CA VAL A 83 -9.55 0.98 -5.21
C VAL A 83 -9.75 0.23 -3.91
N TRP A 84 -8.69 0.18 -3.11
CA TRP A 84 -8.65 -0.47 -1.81
C TRP A 84 -8.58 0.59 -0.74
N LYS A 85 -9.54 0.59 0.18
CA LYS A 85 -9.57 1.53 1.31
C LYS A 85 -9.86 0.78 2.60
N ASN A 86 -9.12 1.15 3.64
CA ASN A 86 -9.45 0.78 5.00
C ASN A 86 -10.38 1.85 5.60
N ARG A 87 -10.98 1.59 6.77
CA ARG A 87 -11.79 2.59 7.51
C ARG A 87 -11.02 3.89 7.78
N GLY A 88 -9.69 3.80 7.91
CA GLY A 88 -8.81 4.94 8.20
C GLY A 88 -8.33 5.72 6.96
N GLY A 89 -8.55 5.24 5.74
CA GLY A 89 -8.03 5.87 4.51
C GLY A 89 -7.46 4.85 3.52
N TYR A 90 -6.59 5.30 2.62
CA TYR A 90 -5.97 4.44 1.60
C TYR A 90 -4.77 3.63 2.11
N LEU A 91 -4.36 3.85 3.35
CA LEU A 91 -3.18 3.19 3.90
C LEU A 91 -3.43 1.69 4.10
N GLN A 92 -2.51 0.88 3.58
CA GLN A 92 -2.54 -0.56 3.76
C GLN A 92 -2.44 -0.91 5.26
N GLY A 93 -3.20 -1.93 5.69
CA GLY A 93 -3.28 -2.33 7.10
C GLY A 93 -1.92 -2.59 7.75
N ASP A 94 -0.95 -3.13 7.00
CA ASP A 94 0.42 -3.36 7.46
C ASP A 94 1.19 -2.06 7.74
N LYS A 95 0.97 -1.00 6.95
CA LYS A 95 1.69 0.28 7.06
C LYS A 95 1.07 1.24 8.08
N ALA A 96 -0.20 1.05 8.41
CA ALA A 96 -0.91 1.86 9.39
C ALA A 96 -0.22 1.99 10.76
N PRO A 97 0.27 0.90 11.41
CA PRO A 97 0.99 1.03 12.68
C PRO A 97 2.36 1.70 12.52
N LEU A 98 3.03 1.55 11.37
CA LEU A 98 4.33 2.18 11.11
C LEU A 98 4.22 3.71 11.07
N MET A 99 3.14 4.26 10.51
CA MET A 99 2.94 5.72 10.48
C MET A 99 2.95 6.33 11.89
N LYS A 100 2.26 5.68 12.85
CA LYS A 100 2.23 6.12 14.26
C LYS A 100 3.60 6.01 14.92
N PHE A 101 4.33 4.93 14.62
CA PHE A 101 5.69 4.76 15.12
C PHE A 101 6.62 5.89 14.64
N TYR A 102 6.63 6.20 13.36
CA TYR A 102 7.46 7.29 12.82
C TYR A 102 7.07 8.66 13.38
N ALA A 103 5.78 8.94 13.57
CA ALA A 103 5.32 10.17 14.22
C ALA A 103 5.82 10.29 15.66
N SER A 104 5.78 9.19 16.43
CA SER A 104 6.32 9.18 17.81
C SER A 104 7.83 9.39 17.84
N MET A 105 8.56 8.79 16.88
CA MET A 105 10.01 8.94 16.78
C MET A 105 10.38 10.38 16.40
N LEU A 106 9.67 10.98 15.45
CA LEU A 106 9.85 12.38 15.07
C LEU A 106 9.68 13.31 16.28
N LEU A 107 8.63 13.10 17.08
CA LEU A 107 8.38 13.90 18.29
C LEU A 107 9.55 13.78 19.29
N ALA A 108 10.05 12.56 19.54
CA ALA A 108 11.18 12.34 20.43
C ALA A 108 12.45 13.05 19.93
N TYR A 109 12.73 12.99 18.62
CA TYR A 109 13.86 13.70 18.03
C TYR A 109 13.69 15.22 18.13
N VAL A 110 12.50 15.77 17.89
CA VAL A 110 12.21 17.21 18.05
C VAL A 110 12.53 17.67 19.48
N VAL A 111 12.07 16.92 20.50
CA VAL A 111 12.39 17.23 21.90
C VAL A 111 13.91 17.18 22.15
N LEU A 112 14.58 16.16 21.64
CA LEU A 112 16.04 16.03 21.76
C LEU A 112 16.78 17.20 21.09
N GLY A 113 16.34 17.64 19.90
CA GLY A 113 16.91 18.81 19.24
C GLY A 113 16.68 20.10 20.02
N LEU A 114 15.48 20.31 20.56
CA LEU A 114 15.17 21.49 21.37
C LEU A 114 16.04 21.59 22.62
N LEU A 115 16.43 20.45 23.21
CA LEU A 115 17.36 20.41 24.34
C LEU A 115 18.82 20.56 23.91
N TRP A 116 19.18 20.00 22.75
CA TRP A 116 20.57 19.92 22.27
C TRP A 116 21.04 21.19 21.55
N PHE A 117 20.24 21.75 20.62
CA PHE A 117 20.64 22.92 19.83
C PHE A 117 21.01 24.15 20.66
N PRO A 118 20.34 24.48 21.78
CA PRO A 118 20.74 25.58 22.64
C PRO A 118 22.10 25.37 23.31
N GLN A 119 22.43 24.13 23.70
CA GLN A 119 23.73 23.80 24.27
C GLN A 119 24.82 24.00 23.22
N VAL A 120 24.59 23.50 21.99
CA VAL A 120 25.52 23.73 20.90
C VAL A 120 25.66 25.22 20.64
N ALA A 121 24.56 25.99 20.54
CA ALA A 121 24.51 27.45 20.39
C ALA A 121 25.43 28.19 21.39
N GLN A 122 25.44 27.77 22.65
CA GLN A 122 26.27 28.35 23.71
C GLN A 122 27.77 28.04 23.54
N TYR A 123 28.11 26.83 23.08
CA TYR A 123 29.50 26.36 22.92
C TYR A 123 30.05 26.46 21.48
N TRP A 124 29.41 27.23 20.57
CA TRP A 124 29.91 27.39 19.18
C TRP A 124 31.33 27.94 19.12
N LYS A 125 31.76 28.72 20.12
CA LYS A 125 33.10 29.30 20.16
C LYS A 125 34.21 28.29 20.46
N ASP A 126 33.89 27.17 21.10
CA ASP A 126 34.89 26.19 21.54
C ASP A 126 35.24 25.17 20.44
N GLY A 127 34.62 25.27 19.25
CA GLY A 127 35.11 24.60 18.04
C GLY A 127 35.18 23.07 18.12
N ILE A 128 34.36 22.43 18.95
CA ILE A 128 34.37 20.97 19.11
C ILE A 128 33.68 20.34 17.89
N GLN A 129 34.46 19.82 16.94
CA GLN A 129 33.98 19.16 15.72
C GLN A 129 32.91 18.09 16.03
N LEU A 130 33.05 17.36 17.14
CA LEU A 130 32.09 16.33 17.57
C LEU A 130 30.66 16.86 17.77
N HIS A 131 30.48 18.05 18.35
CA HIS A 131 29.15 18.65 18.55
C HIS A 131 28.50 19.03 17.22
N SER A 132 29.29 19.42 16.22
CA SER A 132 28.80 19.74 14.88
C SER A 132 28.26 18.49 14.16
N HIS A 133 29.01 17.38 14.20
CA HIS A 133 28.58 16.11 13.59
C HIS A 133 27.29 15.58 14.20
N ILE A 134 27.18 15.57 15.53
CA ILE A 134 25.96 15.11 16.22
C ILE A 134 24.76 15.98 15.86
N SER A 135 24.94 17.31 15.85
CA SER A 135 23.86 18.24 15.48
C SER A 135 23.39 18.03 14.04
N LEU A 136 24.33 17.80 13.13
CA LEU A 136 24.03 17.54 11.72
C LEU A 136 23.24 16.22 11.58
N VAL A 137 23.67 15.15 12.24
CA VAL A 137 22.93 13.87 12.25
C VAL A 137 21.50 14.05 12.80
N ILE A 138 21.31 14.86 13.86
CA ILE A 138 19.99 15.15 14.42
C ILE A 138 19.10 15.88 13.39
N VAL A 139 19.61 16.93 12.74
CA VAL A 139 18.86 17.68 11.70
C VAL A 139 18.46 16.77 10.55
N PHE A 140 19.38 15.96 10.04
CA PHE A 140 19.10 15.02 8.95
C PHE A 140 18.07 13.96 9.34
N THR A 141 18.13 13.48 10.59
CA THR A 141 17.16 12.52 11.12
C THR A 141 15.77 13.12 11.25
N MET A 142 15.66 14.36 11.76
CA MET A 142 14.37 15.06 11.82
C MET A 142 13.79 15.28 10.42
N GLY A 143 14.63 15.67 9.46
CA GLY A 143 14.24 15.82 8.06
C GLY A 143 13.70 14.52 7.48
N GLU A 144 14.47 13.43 7.56
CA GLU A 144 14.08 12.10 7.08
C GLU A 144 12.70 11.69 7.63
N LEU A 145 12.49 11.86 8.94
CA LEU A 145 11.24 11.50 9.60
C LEU A 145 10.07 12.40 9.22
N ALA A 146 10.31 13.70 9.03
CA ALA A 146 9.28 14.61 8.56
C ALA A 146 8.83 14.25 7.15
N PHE A 147 9.77 14.03 6.21
CA PHE A 147 9.43 13.63 4.83
C PHE A 147 8.69 12.30 4.79
N LEU A 148 9.12 11.29 5.57
CA LEU A 148 8.41 10.01 5.67
C LEU A 148 6.99 10.19 6.21
N TYR A 149 6.80 11.02 7.25
CA TYR A 149 5.48 11.30 7.79
C TYR A 149 4.56 11.98 6.76
N PHE A 150 5.08 12.96 6.02
CA PHE A 150 4.33 13.62 4.95
C PHE A 150 3.94 12.66 3.83
N ASP A 151 4.84 11.76 3.42
CA ASP A 151 4.52 10.72 2.43
C ASP A 151 3.38 9.83 2.90
N PHE A 152 3.44 9.33 4.14
CA PHE A 152 2.35 8.51 4.70
C PHE A 152 1.03 9.27 4.86
N ALA A 153 1.07 10.54 5.29
CA ALA A 153 -0.14 11.36 5.43
C ALA A 153 -0.79 11.68 4.06
N TYR A 154 0.03 11.92 3.05
CA TYR A 154 -0.45 12.14 1.69
C TYR A 154 -0.99 10.85 1.09
N LEU A 155 -0.30 9.72 1.28
CA LEU A 155 -0.78 8.39 0.89
C LEU A 155 -2.15 8.07 1.48
N ASP A 156 -2.35 8.35 2.77
CA ASP A 156 -3.61 8.06 3.46
C ASP A 156 -4.80 8.87 2.91
N SER A 157 -4.55 10.10 2.43
CA SER A 157 -5.57 11.02 1.90
C SER A 157 -5.80 10.91 0.40
N ALA A 158 -4.73 10.89 -0.40
CA ALA A 158 -4.79 10.88 -1.86
C ALA A 158 -4.75 9.46 -2.47
N GLY A 159 -4.24 8.47 -1.72
CA GLY A 159 -4.07 7.10 -2.21
C GLY A 159 -2.91 6.92 -3.19
N THR A 160 -2.04 7.92 -3.34
CA THR A 160 -0.85 7.90 -4.18
C THR A 160 0.34 8.40 -3.39
N SER A 161 1.52 7.79 -3.57
CA SER A 161 2.76 8.30 -2.97
C SER A 161 3.40 9.31 -3.92
N PRO A 162 3.68 10.55 -3.47
CA PRO A 162 4.42 11.51 -4.26
C PRO A 162 5.88 11.04 -4.37
N MET A 163 6.27 10.66 -5.59
CA MET A 163 7.61 10.16 -5.90
C MET A 163 8.72 11.10 -5.40
N GLU A 164 8.51 12.41 -5.48
CA GLU A 164 9.46 13.42 -5.02
C GLU A 164 9.77 13.32 -3.50
N VAL A 165 8.74 13.12 -2.67
CA VAL A 165 8.91 13.03 -1.21
C VAL A 165 9.70 11.78 -0.84
N THR A 166 9.39 10.65 -1.48
CA THR A 166 10.14 9.40 -1.26
C THR A 166 11.62 9.51 -1.65
N VAL A 167 11.93 10.21 -2.75
CA VAL A 167 13.31 10.45 -3.17
C VAL A 167 14.05 11.27 -2.13
N TRP A 168 13.46 12.35 -1.62
CA TRP A 168 14.08 13.15 -0.56
C TRP A 168 14.30 12.37 0.74
N ALA A 169 13.33 11.55 1.15
CA ALA A 169 13.48 10.68 2.31
C ALA A 169 14.65 9.69 2.15
N ILE A 170 14.79 9.05 0.98
CA ILE A 170 15.88 8.11 0.69
C ILE A 170 17.23 8.81 0.66
N THR A 171 17.31 10.00 0.08
CA THR A 171 18.53 10.81 0.02
C THR A 171 19.00 11.22 1.41
N LEU A 172 18.10 11.71 2.26
CA LEU A 172 18.42 12.07 3.65
C LEU A 172 18.86 10.85 4.46
N SER A 173 18.19 9.70 4.27
CA SER A 173 18.58 8.43 4.91
C SER A 173 19.99 8.02 4.52
N SER A 174 20.32 8.14 3.24
CA SER A 174 21.64 7.81 2.70
C SER A 174 22.71 8.75 3.24
N MET A 175 22.42 10.05 3.28
CA MET A 175 23.33 11.06 3.82
C MET A 175 23.58 10.84 5.32
N ARG A 176 22.52 10.59 6.10
CA ARG A 176 22.63 10.26 7.53
C ARG A 176 23.51 9.02 7.76
N LYS A 177 23.31 7.95 6.98
CA LYS A 177 24.14 6.74 7.06
C LYS A 177 25.61 7.02 6.72
N ALA A 178 25.88 7.89 5.76
CA ALA A 178 27.25 8.29 5.43
C ALA A 178 27.89 9.09 6.57
N LEU A 179 27.17 10.06 7.11
CA LEU A 179 27.64 10.92 8.21
C LEU A 179 27.85 10.17 9.52
N SER A 180 27.03 9.16 9.80
CA SER A 180 27.19 8.31 10.99
C SER A 180 28.41 7.39 10.95
N ARG A 181 29.05 7.25 9.78
CA ARG A 181 30.23 6.40 9.58
C ARG A 181 31.55 7.19 9.51
N LEU A 182 31.46 8.51 9.44
CA LEU A 182 32.59 9.45 9.51
C LEU A 182 32.88 9.81 10.96
#